data_AF-A0A2U8BU91-F1
#
_entry.id   AF-A0A2U8BU91-F1
#
_cell.length_a   1.000
_cell.length_b   1.000
_cell.length_c   1.000
_cell.angle_alpha   90.00
_cell.angle_beta   90.00
_cell.angle_gamma   90.00
#
_symmetry.space_group_name_H-M   'P 1'
#
loop_
_entity.id
_entity.type
_entity.pdbx_description
1 polymer ?
#
loop_
_entity_poly.entity_id
_entity_poly.type
_entity_poly.pdbx_seq_one_letter_code
_entity_poly.pdbx_strand_id
1 'polypeptide(L)'
;GADVAFDTATGNFTKYNAGLNFTNADLITSLTLNDKGDTLRASYYHTVSPLTNTAVGAELSHSFSSNDNTLTIGAQHALDPLTSVKARLNNYGKVSALIQHA
;
A
#
# COMPACT_ATOMS: atom_id res chain seq x y z
N GLY A 1 -7.40 1.16 12.51
CA GLY A 1 -8.19 2.38 12.32
C GLY A 1 -9.43 2.08 11.51
N ALA A 2 -10.47 2.89 11.64
CA ALA A 2 -11.66 2.82 10.81
C ALA A 2 -12.07 4.25 10.43
N ASP A 3 -12.62 4.40 9.22
CA ASP A 3 -13.04 5.66 8.63
C ASP A 3 -14.43 5.47 8.01
N VAL A 4 -15.36 6.38 8.27
CA VAL A 4 -16.74 6.29 7.80
C VAL A 4 -17.17 7.66 7.30
N ALA A 5 -17.76 7.70 6.11
CA ALA A 5 -18.33 8.90 5.52
C ALA A 5 -19.85 8.76 5.39
N PHE A 6 -20.57 9.82 5.74
CA PHE A 6 -22.02 9.91 5.68
C PHE A 6 -22.43 11.17 4.90
N ASP A 7 -23.34 10.99 3.95
CA ASP A 7 -23.89 12.09 3.16
C ASP A 7 -25.27 12.47 3.69
N THR A 8 -25.39 13.69 4.21
CA THR A 8 -26.62 14.21 4.82
C THR A 8 -27.70 14.59 3.82
N ALA A 9 -27.38 14.73 2.53
CA ALA A 9 -28.35 15.05 1.49
C ALA A 9 -29.12 13.81 1.02
N THR A 10 -28.45 12.66 0.98
CA THR A 10 -29.00 11.36 0.60
C THR A 10 -29.37 10.47 1.79
N GLY A 11 -28.93 10.84 3.00
CA GLY A 11 -29.17 10.07 4.22
C GLY A 11 -28.45 8.72 4.25
N ASN A 12 -27.41 8.55 3.43
CA ASN A 12 -26.74 7.26 3.23
C ASN A 12 -25.26 7.33 3.63
N PHE A 13 -24.73 6.22 4.13
CA PHE A 13 -23.29 6.05 4.31
C PHE A 13 -22.63 5.93 2.94
N THR A 14 -21.77 6.88 2.59
CA THR A 14 -21.08 6.88 1.30
C THR A 14 -19.83 6.02 1.34
N LYS A 15 -19.19 5.87 2.50
CA LYS A 15 -17.94 5.10 2.63
C LYS A 15 -17.83 4.46 4.01
N TYR A 16 -17.36 3.22 4.07
CA TYR A 16 -16.80 2.63 5.29
C TYR A 16 -15.50 1.92 4.96
N ASN A 17 -14.42 2.34 5.60
CA ASN A 17 -13.10 1.77 5.50
C ASN A 17 -12.65 1.28 6.88
N ALA A 18 -12.03 0.12 6.92
CA ALA A 18 -11.44 -0.44 8.13
C ALA A 18 -10.02 -0.89 7.79
N GLY A 19 -9.10 -0.70 8.72
CA GLY A 19 -7.69 -1.00 8.50
C GLY A 19 -7.02 -1.48 9.76
N LEU A 20 -6.28 -2.57 9.67
CA LEU A 20 -5.38 -3.06 10.69
C LEU A 20 -3.97 -2.93 10.15
N ASN A 21 -3.07 -2.39 10.95
CA ASN A 21 -1.64 -2.41 10.68
C ASN A 21 -0.95 -3.20 11.77
N PHE A 22 0.08 -3.93 11.39
CA PHE A 22 0.93 -4.64 12.30
C PHE A 22 2.37 -4.30 11.96
N THR A 23 3.00 -3.52 12.82
CA THR A 23 4.39 -3.11 12.68
C THR A 23 5.23 -3.93 13.67
N ASN A 24 6.17 -4.67 13.12
CA ASN A 24 7.22 -5.39 13.83
C ASN A 24 8.58 -4.76 13.47
N ALA A 25 9.65 -5.09 14.22
CA ALA A 25 10.93 -4.38 14.19
C ALA A 25 11.45 -4.02 12.78
N ASP A 26 11.30 -4.95 11.83
CA ASP A 26 11.77 -4.81 10.45
C ASP A 26 10.64 -5.02 9.41
N LEU A 27 9.40 -5.25 9.86
CA LEU A 27 8.34 -5.77 9.00
C LEU A 27 7.00 -5.13 9.33
N ILE A 28 6.35 -4.58 8.32
CA ILE A 28 5.03 -3.95 8.42
C ILE A 28 4.07 -4.75 7.55
N THR A 29 3.05 -5.33 8.16
CA THR A 29 1.90 -5.82 7.42
C THR A 29 0.73 -4.89 7.64
N SER A 30 -0.11 -4.74 6.63
CA SER A 30 -1.35 -3.98 6.77
C SER A 30 -2.45 -4.66 5.98
N LEU A 31 -3.64 -4.64 6.55
CA LEU A 31 -4.85 -5.17 5.94
C LEU A 31 -5.91 -4.09 6.02
N THR A 32 -6.44 -3.70 4.87
CA THR A 32 -7.44 -2.65 4.76
C THR A 32 -8.64 -3.15 3.94
N LEU A 33 -9.84 -2.91 4.45
CA LEU A 33 -11.10 -3.01 3.71
C LEU A 33 -11.52 -1.60 3.36
N ASN A 34 -11.79 -1.33 2.09
CA ASN A 34 -12.22 -0.03 1.59
C ASN A 34 -13.54 -0.14 0.84
N ASP A 35 -14.14 1.01 0.56
CA ASP A 35 -15.29 1.17 -0.34
C ASP A 35 -16.44 0.25 0.01
N LYS A 36 -16.87 0.35 1.27
CA LYS A 36 -17.95 -0.50 1.75
C LYS A 36 -17.56 -1.99 1.81
N GLY A 37 -16.30 -2.28 2.09
CA GLY A 37 -15.77 -3.65 2.11
C GLY A 37 -15.68 -4.27 0.72
N ASP A 38 -15.85 -3.48 -0.33
CA ASP A 38 -15.70 -3.91 -1.71
C ASP A 38 -14.25 -4.18 -2.08
N THR A 39 -13.31 -3.38 -1.55
CA THR A 39 -11.89 -3.54 -1.89
C THR A 39 -11.10 -3.99 -0.67
N LEU A 40 -10.64 -5.24 -0.71
CA LEU A 40 -9.71 -5.83 0.25
C LEU A 40 -8.28 -5.58 -0.22
N ARG A 41 -7.48 -4.90 0.60
CA ARG A 41 -6.09 -4.59 0.30
C ARG A 41 -5.18 -5.05 1.43
N ALA A 42 -4.28 -5.97 1.11
CA ALA A 42 -3.25 -6.47 1.98
C ALA A 42 -1.89 -5.96 1.49
N SER A 43 -1.08 -5.38 2.38
CA SER A 43 0.28 -4.99 2.07
C SER A 43 1.25 -5.63 3.06
N TYR A 44 2.42 -5.93 2.55
CA TYR A 44 3.54 -6.50 3.28
C TYR A 44 4.78 -5.71 2.90
N TYR A 45 5.47 -5.16 3.88
CA TYR A 45 6.65 -4.34 3.71
C TYR A 45 7.73 -4.83 4.66
N HIS A 46 8.90 -5.13 4.12
CA HIS A 46 10.04 -5.64 4.86
C HIS A 46 11.22 -4.68 4.65
N THR A 47 11.64 -4.04 5.73
CA THR A 47 12.82 -3.18 5.81
C THR A 47 14.01 -4.05 6.15
N VAL A 48 14.98 -4.15 5.24
CA VAL A 48 16.19 -4.97 5.46
C VAL A 48 17.22 -4.21 6.29
N SER A 49 17.35 -2.91 6.03
CA SER A 49 18.35 -2.07 6.69
C SER A 49 17.86 -0.63 6.80
N PRO A 50 17.60 -0.12 8.02
CA PRO A 50 17.30 1.29 8.22
C PRO A 50 18.50 2.20 7.90
N LEU A 51 19.73 1.69 8.03
CA LEU A 51 20.96 2.46 7.74
C LEU A 51 21.15 2.75 6.24
N THR A 52 20.74 1.83 5.36
CA THR A 52 20.81 1.99 3.89
C THR A 52 19.43 2.18 3.26
N ASN A 53 18.43 2.50 4.09
CA ASN A 53 17.02 2.70 3.72
C ASN A 53 16.49 1.67 2.71
N THR A 54 16.97 0.43 2.80
CA THR A 54 16.68 -0.64 1.84
C THR A 54 15.47 -1.39 2.33
N ALA A 55 14.44 -1.43 1.50
CA ALA A 55 13.21 -2.13 1.84
C ALA A 55 12.55 -2.70 0.60
N VAL A 56 11.84 -3.79 0.79
CA VAL A 56 11.06 -4.46 -0.24
C VAL A 56 9.64 -4.59 0.25
N GLY A 57 8.68 -4.48 -0.65
CA GLY A 57 7.29 -4.58 -0.30
C GLY A 57 6.46 -5.18 -1.42
N ALA A 58 5.36 -5.80 -1.03
CA ALA A 58 4.33 -6.24 -1.93
C ALA A 58 2.98 -5.76 -1.41
N GLU A 59 2.07 -5.45 -2.33
CA GLU A 59 0.73 -5.02 -2.04
C GLU A 59 -0.22 -5.77 -2.96
N LEU A 60 -1.19 -6.45 -2.37
CA LEU A 60 -2.26 -7.17 -3.05
C LEU A 60 -3.57 -6.43 -2.79
N SER A 61 -4.29 -6.07 -3.83
CA SER A 61 -5.61 -5.43 -3.73
C SER A 61 -6.61 -6.20 -4.56
N HIS A 62 -7.65 -6.73 -3.93
CA HIS A 62 -8.74 -7.43 -4.57
C HIS A 62 -10.03 -6.64 -4.43
N SER A 63 -10.70 -6.38 -5.55
CA SER A 63 -11.99 -5.70 -5.58
C SER A 63 -13.09 -6.72 -5.88
N PHE A 64 -14.02 -6.90 -4.95
CA PHE A 64 -15.12 -7.85 -5.06
C PHE A 64 -16.13 -7.46 -6.14
N SER A 65 -16.43 -6.16 -6.31
CA SER A 65 -17.39 -5.67 -7.31
C SER A 65 -16.92 -5.89 -8.74
N SER A 66 -15.63 -5.65 -9.03
CA SER A 66 -15.07 -5.83 -10.37
C SER A 66 -14.42 -7.20 -10.57
N ASN A 67 -14.31 -8.00 -9.51
CA ASN A 67 -13.52 -9.23 -9.46
C ASN A 67 -12.07 -9.06 -9.95
N ASP A 68 -11.53 -7.86 -9.78
CA ASP A 68 -10.19 -7.52 -10.22
C ASP A 68 -9.19 -7.78 -9.10
N ASN A 69 -8.00 -8.23 -9.48
CA ASN A 69 -6.90 -8.43 -8.55
C ASN A 69 -5.67 -7.65 -9.04
N THR A 70 -5.23 -6.72 -8.21
CA THR A 70 -4.02 -5.92 -8.42
C THR A 70 -2.93 -6.44 -7.51
N LEU A 71 -1.89 -7.03 -8.10
CA LEU A 71 -0.65 -7.32 -7.38
C LEU A 71 0.38 -6.27 -7.74
N THR A 72 0.95 -5.68 -6.71
CA THR A 72 2.06 -4.74 -6.78
C THR A 72 3.25 -5.31 -6.04
N ILE A 73 4.43 -5.19 -6.63
CA ILE A 73 5.69 -5.48 -5.97
C ILE A 73 6.58 -4.24 -6.10
N GLY A 74 7.25 -3.83 -5.03
CA GLY A 74 8.14 -2.69 -5.04
C GLY A 74 9.37 -2.91 -4.17
N ALA A 75 10.43 -2.21 -4.50
CA ALA A 75 11.64 -2.16 -3.73
C ALA A 75 12.17 -0.73 -3.68
N GLN A 76 12.84 -0.40 -2.60
CA GLN A 76 13.59 0.82 -2.45
C GLN A 76 14.99 0.50 -1.95
N HIS A 77 15.94 1.30 -2.39
CA HIS A 77 17.33 1.19 -2.03
C HIS A 77 17.94 2.59 -1.96
N ALA A 78 18.62 2.92 -0.86
CA ALA A 78 19.46 4.11 -0.83
C ALA A 78 20.83 3.74 -1.41
N LEU A 79 21.25 4.46 -2.43
CA LEU A 79 22.60 4.35 -2.99
C LEU A 79 23.58 5.11 -2.10
N ASP A 80 23.16 6.28 -1.61
CA ASP A 80 23.93 7.18 -0.78
C ASP A 80 23.02 7.84 0.27
N PRO A 81 23.54 8.47 1.33
CA PRO A 81 22.74 9.18 2.33
C PRO A 81 21.80 10.26 1.74
N LEU A 82 22.13 10.78 0.56
CA LEU A 82 21.39 11.81 -0.16
C LEU A 82 20.60 11.27 -1.37
N THR A 83 20.85 10.03 -1.81
CA THR A 83 20.28 9.47 -3.03
C THR A 83 19.51 8.19 -2.76
N SER A 84 18.21 8.17 -3.05
CA SER A 84 17.37 6.98 -2.96
C SER A 84 16.71 6.65 -4.29
N VAL A 85 16.60 5.36 -4.57
CA VAL A 85 15.89 4.83 -5.72
C VAL A 85 14.73 3.95 -5.25
N LYS A 86 13.58 4.09 -5.91
CA LYS A 86 12.38 3.31 -5.65
C LYS A 86 11.89 2.75 -6.97
N ALA A 87 11.54 1.48 -7.00
CA ALA A 87 10.93 0.83 -8.13
C ALA A 87 9.65 0.12 -7.68
N ARG A 88 8.61 0.18 -8.49
CA ARG A 88 7.33 -0.49 -8.29
C ARG A 88 6.87 -1.08 -9.61
N LEU A 89 6.37 -2.31 -9.58
CA LEU A 89 5.77 -3.02 -10.70
C LEU A 89 4.37 -3.46 -10.30
N ASN A 90 3.45 -3.46 -11.25
CA ASN A 90 2.13 -4.04 -11.06
C ASN A 90 1.81 -5.12 -12.10
N ASN A 91 0.83 -5.97 -11.81
CA ASN A 91 0.38 -7.03 -12.73
C ASN A 91 -0.31 -6.52 -14.01
N TYR A 92 -0.66 -5.23 -14.06
CA TYR A 92 -1.18 -4.57 -15.26
C TYR A 92 -0.08 -4.10 -16.23
N GLY A 93 1.18 -4.49 -16.02
CA GLY A 93 2.29 -4.11 -16.87
C GLY A 93 2.77 -2.67 -16.69
N LYS A 94 2.34 -1.97 -15.64
CA LYS A 94 2.86 -0.65 -15.28
C LYS A 94 4.07 -0.82 -14.38
N VAL A 95 5.18 -0.23 -14.83
CA VAL A 95 6.42 -0.11 -14.08
C VAL A 95 6.64 1.36 -13.77
N SER A 96 7.05 1.64 -12.54
CA SER A 96 7.34 2.98 -12.05
C SER A 96 8.67 2.97 -11.34
N ALA A 97 9.52 3.94 -11.65
CA ALA A 97 10.77 4.16 -10.96
C ALA A 97 10.87 5.62 -10.54
N LEU A 98 11.42 5.86 -9.36
CA LEU A 98 11.60 7.18 -8.79
C LEU A 98 13.01 7.28 -8.22
N ILE A 99 13.72 8.34 -8.60
CA ILE A 99 15.03 8.67 -8.07
C ILE A 99 14.88 10.00 -7.34
N GLN A 100 15.29 10.01 -6.08
CA GLN A 100 15.27 11.22 -5.26
C GLN A 100 16.68 11.50 -4.77
N HIS A 101 17.15 12.70 -5.06
CA HIS A 101 18.44 13.24 -4.61
C HIS A 101 18.15 14.56 -3.87
N ALA A 102 18.71 14.71 -2.67
CA ALA A 102 18.53 15.89 -1.80
C ALA A 102 19.77 16.78 -1.82
#